data_AF-A0A6I5CLD1-F1
#
_entry.id   AF-A0A6I5CLD1-F1
#
_cell.length_a   1.000
_cell.length_b   1.000
_cell.length_c   1.000
_cell.angle_alpha   90.00
_cell.angle_beta   90.00
_cell.angle_gamma   90.00
#
_symmetry.space_group_name_H-M   'P 1'
#
loop_
_entity.id
_entity.type
_entity.pdbx_description
1 polymer ?
#
loop_
_entity_poly.entity_id
_entity_poly.type
_entity_poly.pdbx_seq_one_letter_code
_entity_poly.pdbx_strand_id
1 'polypeptide(L)'
;TVRVCLELDTSLRMFGGRFRVGALRSPLHSPAQIAEMARAVARRPGFRLVGIMAYEGHVAGVGDAVAGRPLRSRAIRLMQSAARRELAERRAAVVRAVRAVAPDLEFVNGGGTGSVQHTAAEAAVTEIAAGSGLYVPRLFDNYTSFRGRPAALFAQPVVRRPGVGVVTVLGGGYPASGAAGADRLPAPYLPEGLRYDPQEGPGEVQTPL
;
A
#
# COMPACT_ATOMS: atom_id res chain seq x y z
N THR A 1 -21.01 -15.80 -18.27
CA THR A 1 -19.71 -15.19 -18.63
C THR A 1 -18.96 -14.83 -17.38
N VAL A 2 -17.72 -15.29 -17.24
CA VAL A 2 -16.80 -14.93 -16.14
C VAL A 2 -16.26 -13.52 -16.39
N ARG A 3 -16.36 -12.66 -15.37
CA ARG A 3 -15.90 -11.27 -15.42
C ARG A 3 -14.48 -11.21 -14.88
N VAL A 4 -13.55 -10.65 -15.65
CA VAL A 4 -12.13 -10.60 -15.29
C VAL A 4 -11.60 -9.18 -15.29
N CYS A 5 -10.58 -8.95 -14.46
CA CYS A 5 -9.85 -7.69 -14.36
C CYS A 5 -8.39 -7.95 -14.71
N LEU A 6 -7.78 -7.05 -15.49
CA LEU A 6 -6.34 -7.12 -15.77
C LEU A 6 -5.56 -6.29 -14.76
N GLU A 7 -4.45 -6.83 -14.29
CA GLU A 7 -3.58 -6.12 -13.37
C GLU A 7 -2.39 -5.48 -14.09
N LEU A 8 -2.20 -4.18 -13.86
CA LEU A 8 -1.08 -3.39 -14.35
C LEU A 8 0.06 -3.39 -13.33
N ASP A 9 1.27 -3.68 -13.79
CA ASP A 9 2.49 -3.44 -13.04
C ASP A 9 2.74 -1.94 -12.87
N THR A 10 2.42 -1.44 -11.69
CA THR A 10 2.61 -0.04 -11.32
C THR A 10 4.05 0.32 -10.96
N SER A 11 4.99 -0.65 -10.96
CA SER A 11 6.35 -0.35 -10.52
C SER A 11 7.02 0.74 -11.35
N LEU A 12 7.72 1.65 -10.66
CA LEU A 12 8.61 2.60 -11.30
C LEU A 12 9.85 1.84 -11.78
N ARG A 13 10.11 1.88 -13.09
CA ARG A 13 11.29 1.30 -13.73
C ARG A 13 12.14 2.41 -14.32
N MET A 14 13.38 2.55 -13.85
CA MET A 14 14.34 3.55 -14.34
C MET A 14 15.56 2.88 -14.99
N PHE A 15 16.27 3.62 -15.84
CA PHE A 15 17.51 3.17 -16.52
C PHE A 15 17.33 1.85 -17.27
N GLY A 16 16.27 1.74 -18.08
CA GLY A 16 15.98 0.52 -18.84
C GLY A 16 15.60 -0.68 -17.97
N GLY A 17 15.13 -0.45 -16.73
CA GLY A 17 14.67 -1.50 -15.81
C GLY A 17 15.72 -1.99 -14.82
N ARG A 18 16.94 -1.43 -14.83
CA ARG A 18 17.99 -1.76 -13.83
C ARG A 18 17.61 -1.34 -12.42
N PHE A 19 16.76 -0.31 -12.29
CA PHE A 19 16.21 0.12 -11.02
C PHE A 19 14.70 -0.05 -11.04
N ARG A 20 14.16 -0.77 -10.06
CA ARG A 20 12.73 -1.05 -9.92
C ARG A 20 12.25 -0.75 -8.51
N VAL A 21 11.19 0.03 -8.38
CA VAL A 21 10.50 0.29 -7.12
C VAL A 21 9.01 -0.01 -7.28
N GLY A 22 8.47 -0.91 -6.48
CA GLY A 22 7.08 -1.35 -6.59
C GLY A 22 6.89 -2.79 -6.14
N ALA A 23 5.65 -3.17 -5.87
CA ALA A 23 5.30 -4.53 -5.51
C ALA A 23 5.45 -5.48 -6.71
N LEU A 24 5.85 -6.72 -6.49
CA LEU A 24 5.94 -7.76 -7.51
C LEU A 24 4.56 -8.39 -7.73
N ARG A 25 3.69 -7.70 -8.47
CA ARG A 25 2.28 -8.11 -8.65
C ARG A 25 1.97 -8.65 -10.04
N SER A 26 2.21 -7.84 -11.06
CA SER A 26 1.90 -8.19 -12.45
C SER A 26 3.16 -8.17 -13.34
N PRO A 27 3.23 -9.02 -14.38
CA PRO A 27 4.26 -8.91 -15.41
C PRO A 27 3.90 -7.88 -16.50
N LEU A 28 2.66 -7.42 -16.57
CA LEU A 28 2.15 -6.54 -17.63
C LEU A 28 2.43 -5.08 -17.29
N HIS A 29 3.39 -4.45 -17.96
CA HIS A 29 3.87 -3.12 -17.60
C HIS A 29 3.52 -2.05 -18.63
N SER A 30 3.62 -2.38 -19.92
CA SER A 30 3.38 -1.41 -21.01
C SER A 30 1.93 -1.42 -21.50
N PRO A 31 1.45 -0.30 -22.10
CA PRO A 31 0.14 -0.25 -22.75
C PRO A 31 -0.08 -1.36 -23.77
N ALA A 32 0.95 -1.69 -24.56
CA ALA A 32 0.88 -2.74 -25.58
C ALA A 32 0.68 -4.13 -24.97
N GLN A 33 1.39 -4.44 -23.87
CA GLN A 33 1.27 -5.73 -23.17
C GLN A 33 -0.14 -5.93 -22.60
N ILE A 34 -0.69 -4.92 -21.93
CA ILE A 34 -2.05 -5.00 -21.37
C ILE A 34 -3.08 -5.10 -22.49
N ALA A 35 -2.94 -4.31 -23.56
CA ALA A 35 -3.85 -4.36 -24.70
C ALA A 35 -3.85 -5.73 -25.38
N GLU A 36 -2.69 -6.37 -25.52
CA GLU A 36 -2.64 -7.72 -26.08
C GLU A 36 -3.32 -8.75 -25.16
N MET A 37 -3.11 -8.65 -23.85
CA MET A 37 -3.85 -9.49 -22.90
C MET A 37 -5.37 -9.23 -22.98
N ALA A 38 -5.80 -7.98 -23.14
CA ALA A 38 -7.20 -7.63 -23.35
C ALA A 38 -7.77 -8.27 -24.62
N ARG A 39 -7.01 -8.30 -25.72
CA ARG A 39 -7.42 -9.01 -26.95
C ARG A 39 -7.51 -10.52 -26.73
N ALA A 40 -6.58 -11.11 -25.98
CA ALA A 40 -6.62 -12.52 -25.63
C ALA A 40 -7.90 -12.87 -24.85
N VAL A 41 -8.29 -12.03 -23.87
CA VAL A 41 -9.55 -12.18 -23.14
C VAL A 41 -10.75 -12.04 -24.09
N ALA A 42 -10.79 -11.02 -24.94
CA ALA A 42 -11.90 -10.77 -25.86
C ALA A 42 -12.11 -11.90 -26.87
N ARG A 43 -11.03 -12.56 -27.33
CA ARG A 43 -11.09 -13.71 -28.24
C ARG A 43 -11.53 -15.01 -27.56
N ARG A 44 -11.58 -15.07 -26.22
CA ARG A 44 -11.89 -16.31 -25.47
C ARG A 44 -13.36 -16.32 -25.06
N PRO A 45 -14.19 -17.21 -25.64
CA PRO A 45 -15.59 -17.34 -25.23
C PRO A 45 -15.72 -17.63 -23.74
N GLY A 46 -16.75 -17.06 -23.12
CA GLY A 46 -17.02 -17.24 -21.69
C GLY A 46 -16.34 -16.25 -20.77
N PHE A 47 -15.48 -15.35 -21.26
CA PHE A 47 -14.84 -14.30 -20.46
C PHE A 47 -15.24 -12.89 -20.93
N ARG A 48 -15.29 -11.94 -20.00
CA ARG A 48 -15.47 -10.51 -20.27
C ARG A 48 -14.50 -9.69 -19.44
N LEU A 49 -13.70 -8.86 -20.10
CA LEU A 49 -12.86 -7.88 -19.44
C LEU A 49 -13.75 -6.73 -18.92
N VAL A 50 -13.74 -6.50 -17.61
CA VAL A 50 -14.57 -5.48 -16.96
C VAL A 50 -13.77 -4.38 -16.28
N GLY A 51 -12.49 -4.58 -16.04
CA GLY A 51 -11.70 -3.54 -15.39
C GLY A 51 -10.20 -3.74 -15.43
N ILE A 52 -9.52 -2.72 -14.93
CA ILE A 52 -8.07 -2.68 -14.74
C ILE A 52 -7.80 -2.43 -13.26
N MET A 53 -6.87 -3.18 -12.67
CA MET A 53 -6.34 -2.96 -11.34
C MET A 53 -4.91 -2.46 -11.47
N ALA A 54 -4.60 -1.35 -10.82
CA ALA A 54 -3.29 -0.73 -10.88
C ALA A 54 -2.91 -0.24 -9.48
N TYR A 55 -2.58 -1.15 -8.56
CA TYR A 55 -2.22 -0.81 -7.18
C TYR A 55 -0.76 -0.35 -7.02
N GLU A 56 -0.53 0.93 -6.72
CA GLU A 56 0.80 1.52 -6.48
C GLU A 56 1.27 1.48 -5.02
N GLY A 57 1.49 0.27 -4.48
CA GLY A 57 1.89 0.10 -3.06
C GLY A 57 3.19 0.80 -2.62
N HIS A 58 4.09 1.12 -3.54
CA HIS A 58 5.33 1.87 -3.25
C HIS A 58 5.08 3.38 -3.05
N VAL A 59 3.93 3.89 -3.51
CA VAL A 59 3.45 5.23 -3.21
C VAL A 59 2.51 5.16 -2.01
N ALA A 60 1.52 4.27 -2.04
CA ALA A 60 0.46 4.23 -1.04
C ALA A 60 0.85 3.63 0.32
N GLY A 61 1.87 2.77 0.36
CA GLY A 61 2.26 1.99 1.54
C GLY A 61 3.57 2.42 2.20
N VAL A 62 4.15 3.55 1.81
CA VAL A 62 5.41 4.06 2.33
C VAL A 62 5.22 5.46 2.93
N GLY A 63 5.44 5.59 4.23
CA GLY A 63 5.44 6.90 4.92
C GLY A 63 6.63 7.75 4.50
N ASP A 64 6.39 9.04 4.28
CA ASP A 64 7.31 9.99 3.70
C ASP A 64 7.85 11.04 4.69
N ALA A 65 7.46 10.95 5.97
CA ALA A 65 7.92 11.78 7.08
C ALA A 65 8.38 10.92 8.27
N VAL A 66 9.46 10.17 8.08
CA VAL A 66 10.02 9.30 9.12
C VAL A 66 10.81 10.13 10.14
N ALA A 67 10.37 10.12 11.40
CA ALA A 67 11.02 10.82 12.51
C ALA A 67 12.52 10.43 12.62
N GLY A 68 13.38 11.42 12.83
CA GLY A 68 14.83 11.24 12.92
C GLY A 68 15.55 10.86 11.61
N ARG A 69 14.84 10.79 10.47
CA ARG A 69 15.44 10.41 9.16
C ARG A 69 15.06 11.39 8.03
N PRO A 70 15.53 12.65 8.08
CA PRO A 70 15.13 13.69 7.11
C PRO A 70 15.60 13.39 5.68
N LEU A 71 16.82 12.85 5.50
CA LEU A 71 17.34 12.48 4.18
C LEU A 71 16.55 11.34 3.54
N ARG A 72 16.22 10.29 4.33
CA ARG A 72 15.36 9.19 3.87
C ARG A 72 13.97 9.69 3.48
N SER A 73 13.39 10.56 4.31
CA SER A 73 12.08 11.17 4.06
C SER A 73 12.09 11.97 2.74
N ARG A 74 13.13 12.78 2.51
CA ARG A 74 13.30 13.51 1.24
C ARG A 74 13.44 12.57 0.04
N ALA A 75 14.24 11.50 0.17
CA ALA A 75 14.40 10.50 -0.89
C ALA A 75 13.08 9.78 -1.23
N ILE A 76 12.29 9.41 -0.22
CA ILE A 76 10.96 8.81 -0.40
C ILE A 76 10.04 9.76 -1.14
N ARG A 77 9.95 11.04 -0.74
CA ARG A 77 9.11 12.03 -1.41
C ARG A 77 9.49 12.26 -2.88
N LEU A 78 10.80 12.29 -3.18
CA LEU A 78 11.29 12.39 -4.56
C LEU A 78 10.89 11.16 -5.38
N MET A 79 11.10 9.95 -4.85
CA MET A 79 10.70 8.71 -5.49
C MET A 79 9.18 8.68 -5.75
N GLN A 80 8.36 9.01 -4.75
CA GLN A 80 6.91 9.05 -4.88
C GLN A 80 6.46 10.11 -5.89
N SER A 81 7.11 11.27 -5.95
CA SER A 81 6.83 12.30 -6.97
C SER A 81 7.13 11.79 -8.38
N ALA A 82 8.28 11.15 -8.58
CA ALA A 82 8.66 10.58 -9.88
C ALA A 82 7.70 9.46 -10.29
N ALA A 83 7.43 8.52 -9.37
CA ALA A 83 6.53 7.39 -9.58
C ALA A 83 5.11 7.83 -9.93
N ARG A 84 4.54 8.81 -9.21
CA ARG A 84 3.19 9.32 -9.50
C ARG A 84 3.08 9.95 -10.89
N ARG A 85 4.05 10.79 -11.27
CA ARG A 85 4.04 11.45 -12.58
C ARG A 85 4.12 10.42 -13.72
N GLU A 86 5.09 9.52 -13.63
CA GLU A 86 5.27 8.43 -14.60
C GLU A 86 4.02 7.55 -14.70
N LEU A 87 3.51 7.11 -13.55
CA LEU A 87 2.38 6.20 -13.51
C LEU A 87 1.10 6.84 -14.02
N ALA A 88 0.83 8.12 -13.73
CA ALA A 88 -0.36 8.80 -14.23
C ALA A 88 -0.41 8.84 -15.77
N GLU A 89 0.72 9.19 -16.40
CA GLU A 89 0.85 9.20 -17.86
C GLU A 89 0.69 7.79 -18.45
N ARG A 90 1.39 6.81 -17.87
CA ARG A 90 1.35 5.43 -18.36
C ARG A 90 -0.01 4.78 -18.12
N ARG A 91 -0.64 4.99 -16.96
CA ARG A 91 -1.98 4.47 -16.64
C ARG A 91 -3.00 5.01 -17.65
N ALA A 92 -2.96 6.31 -17.95
CA ALA A 92 -3.82 6.89 -18.97
C ALA A 92 -3.58 6.26 -20.36
N ALA A 93 -2.32 6.01 -20.74
CA ALA A 93 -2.00 5.32 -21.99
C ALA A 93 -2.49 3.86 -22.02
N VAL A 94 -2.34 3.13 -20.90
CA VAL A 94 -2.86 1.76 -20.74
C VAL A 94 -4.38 1.74 -20.88
N VAL A 95 -5.10 2.60 -20.16
CA VAL A 95 -6.57 2.67 -20.22
C VAL A 95 -7.05 2.97 -21.64
N ARG A 96 -6.43 3.93 -22.34
CA ARG A 96 -6.74 4.20 -23.75
C ARG A 96 -6.52 2.97 -24.63
N ALA A 97 -5.36 2.30 -24.49
CA ALA A 97 -5.02 1.13 -25.30
C ALA A 97 -5.96 -0.05 -25.06
N VAL A 98 -6.39 -0.27 -23.81
CA VAL A 98 -7.37 -1.32 -23.47
C VAL A 98 -8.76 -0.97 -23.97
N ARG A 99 -9.20 0.29 -23.82
CA ARG A 99 -10.52 0.72 -24.29
C ARG A 99 -10.69 0.62 -25.80
N ALA A 100 -9.60 0.71 -26.57
CA ALA A 100 -9.63 0.43 -28.01
C ALA A 100 -10.00 -1.03 -28.34
N VAL A 101 -9.85 -1.97 -27.39
CA VAL A 101 -10.17 -3.39 -27.52
C VAL A 101 -11.45 -3.76 -26.76
N ALA A 102 -11.64 -3.18 -25.58
CA ALA A 102 -12.77 -3.40 -24.68
C ALA A 102 -13.31 -2.03 -24.23
N PRO A 103 -14.19 -1.38 -25.02
CA PRO A 103 -14.65 -0.01 -24.75
C PRO A 103 -15.43 0.10 -23.43
N ASP A 104 -16.14 -0.97 -23.06
CA ASP A 104 -17.06 -1.01 -21.92
C ASP A 104 -16.37 -1.42 -20.60
N LEU A 105 -15.14 -0.93 -20.35
CA LEU A 105 -14.52 -1.09 -19.03
C LEU A 105 -15.40 -0.40 -17.98
N GLU A 106 -15.83 -1.18 -16.98
CA GLU A 106 -16.68 -0.70 -15.90
C GLU A 106 -15.88 0.04 -14.84
N PHE A 107 -14.61 -0.34 -14.63
CA PHE A 107 -13.75 0.36 -13.68
C PHE A 107 -12.27 0.37 -14.07
N VAL A 108 -11.57 1.38 -13.57
CA VAL A 108 -10.12 1.45 -13.48
C VAL A 108 -9.81 1.74 -12.01
N ASN A 109 -9.33 0.71 -11.32
CA ASN A 109 -8.95 0.76 -9.92
C ASN A 109 -7.48 1.18 -9.77
N GLY A 110 -7.21 2.02 -8.80
CA GLY A 110 -5.85 2.40 -8.45
C GLY A 110 -5.65 2.81 -7.00
N GLY A 111 -4.41 3.08 -6.64
CA GLY A 111 -4.07 3.75 -5.39
C GLY A 111 -4.30 2.93 -4.13
N GLY A 112 -4.06 3.57 -3.01
CA GLY A 112 -4.39 3.08 -1.68
C GLY A 112 -4.44 4.25 -0.71
N THR A 113 -4.59 3.97 0.59
CA THR A 113 -4.77 5.01 1.61
C THR A 113 -3.75 6.16 1.50
N GLY A 114 -2.46 5.85 1.32
CA GLY A 114 -1.42 6.86 1.24
C GLY A 114 -1.41 7.72 -0.03
N SER A 115 -2.11 7.30 -1.09
CA SER A 115 -2.08 7.94 -2.40
C SER A 115 -3.44 8.50 -2.86
N VAL A 116 -4.51 8.35 -2.07
CA VAL A 116 -5.90 8.68 -2.44
C VAL A 116 -6.00 10.00 -3.19
N GLN A 117 -5.50 11.11 -2.61
CA GLN A 117 -5.62 12.44 -3.21
C GLN A 117 -4.95 12.57 -4.58
N HIS A 118 -3.87 11.82 -4.84
CA HIS A 118 -3.14 11.88 -6.10
C HIS A 118 -3.75 10.97 -7.14
N THR A 119 -4.09 9.74 -6.74
CA THR A 119 -4.71 8.77 -7.63
C THR A 119 -6.12 9.25 -8.05
N ALA A 120 -6.88 9.87 -7.14
CA ALA A 120 -8.19 10.43 -7.46
C ALA A 120 -8.14 11.64 -8.41
N ALA A 121 -6.99 12.30 -8.55
CA ALA A 121 -6.79 13.38 -9.52
C ALA A 121 -6.52 12.85 -10.94
N GLU A 122 -6.24 11.56 -11.11
CA GLU A 122 -6.03 10.94 -12.42
C GLU A 122 -7.38 10.71 -13.12
N ALA A 123 -7.64 11.40 -14.22
CA ALA A 123 -8.88 11.26 -14.99
C ALA A 123 -9.15 9.83 -15.50
N ALA A 124 -8.12 9.00 -15.58
CA ALA A 124 -8.22 7.61 -16.02
C ALA A 124 -8.74 6.66 -14.92
N VAL A 125 -8.69 7.06 -13.65
CA VAL A 125 -9.08 6.25 -12.50
C VAL A 125 -10.56 6.49 -12.16
N THR A 126 -11.29 5.41 -11.91
CA THR A 126 -12.71 5.47 -11.52
C THR A 126 -12.95 4.95 -10.10
N GLU A 127 -11.97 4.25 -9.52
CA GLU A 127 -12.09 3.63 -8.20
C GLU A 127 -10.74 3.67 -7.46
N ILE A 128 -10.79 3.91 -6.13
CA ILE A 128 -9.61 3.98 -5.27
C ILE A 128 -9.61 2.82 -4.26
N ALA A 129 -8.54 2.03 -4.22
CA ALA A 129 -8.39 0.89 -3.30
C ALA A 129 -7.86 1.30 -1.90
N ALA A 130 -8.49 2.28 -1.26
CA ALA A 130 -8.17 2.62 0.14
C ALA A 130 -8.70 1.54 1.10
N GLY A 131 -7.96 1.23 2.16
CA GLY A 131 -8.34 0.16 3.10
C GLY A 131 -7.83 0.42 4.51
N SER A 132 -6.54 0.23 4.75
CA SER A 132 -5.93 0.38 6.08
C SER A 132 -6.11 1.77 6.72
N GLY A 133 -6.47 2.79 5.93
CA GLY A 133 -6.83 4.11 6.44
C GLY A 133 -8.09 4.14 7.28
N LEU A 134 -8.94 3.13 7.21
CA LEU A 134 -10.11 2.99 8.09
C LEU A 134 -9.69 2.68 9.53
N TYR A 135 -8.57 1.99 9.74
CA TYR A 135 -8.04 1.67 11.06
C TYR A 135 -7.00 2.68 11.55
N VAL A 136 -6.29 3.31 10.61
CA VAL A 136 -5.18 4.24 10.88
C VAL A 136 -4.13 3.59 11.82
N PRO A 137 -3.50 2.46 11.44
CA PRO A 137 -2.38 1.91 12.19
C PRO A 137 -1.23 2.92 12.30
N ARG A 138 -0.37 2.74 13.32
CA ARG A 138 0.82 3.54 13.61
C ARG A 138 1.70 3.86 12.38
N LEU A 139 1.71 2.99 11.37
CA LEU A 139 2.37 3.24 10.09
C LEU A 139 2.02 4.63 9.53
N PHE A 140 0.77 5.06 9.64
CA PHE A 140 0.28 6.33 9.09
C PHE A 140 0.77 7.58 9.83
N ASP A 141 1.39 7.45 11.00
CA ASP A 141 2.04 8.57 11.70
C ASP A 141 3.16 9.20 10.87
N ASN A 142 3.72 8.43 9.92
CA ASN A 142 4.81 8.88 9.06
C ASN A 142 4.32 9.43 7.71
N TYR A 143 3.03 9.74 7.53
CA TYR A 143 2.48 10.22 6.27
C TYR A 143 2.20 11.72 6.33
N THR A 144 2.57 12.43 5.27
CA THR A 144 2.21 13.84 5.08
C THR A 144 0.91 14.03 4.30
N SER A 145 0.45 13.00 3.58
CA SER A 145 -0.68 13.08 2.64
C SER A 145 -2.04 13.15 3.31
N PHE A 146 -2.16 12.71 4.56
CA PHE A 146 -3.38 12.82 5.35
C PHE A 146 -3.07 12.70 6.84
N ARG A 147 -4.04 13.05 7.69
CA ARG A 147 -4.03 12.76 9.12
C ARG A 147 -5.29 11.98 9.46
N GLY A 148 -5.15 10.93 10.25
CA GLY A 148 -6.26 10.10 10.71
C GLY A 148 -6.27 10.01 12.24
N ARG A 149 -7.39 9.53 12.78
CA ARG A 149 -7.50 9.14 14.18
C ARG A 149 -7.42 7.61 14.27
N PRO A 150 -6.53 7.03 15.08
CA PRO A 150 -6.52 5.59 15.32
C PRO A 150 -7.93 5.08 15.68
N ALA A 151 -8.39 4.07 14.95
CA ALA A 151 -9.75 3.54 15.07
C ALA A 151 -9.79 2.05 15.43
N ALA A 152 -8.63 1.38 15.44
CA ALA A 152 -8.49 0.01 15.93
C ALA A 152 -7.36 -0.07 16.96
N LEU A 153 -7.63 -0.71 18.09
CA LEU A 153 -6.67 -0.91 19.19
C LEU A 153 -6.68 -2.38 19.61
N PHE A 154 -5.55 -2.83 20.13
CA PHE A 154 -5.42 -4.14 20.75
C PHE A 154 -5.48 -3.98 22.27
N ALA A 155 -6.55 -4.49 22.89
CA ALA A 155 -6.62 -4.58 24.35
C ALA A 155 -5.93 -5.88 24.78
N GLN A 156 -4.79 -5.78 25.47
CA GLN A 156 -4.02 -6.94 25.91
C GLN A 156 -4.03 -7.07 27.43
N PRO A 157 -4.40 -8.22 27.99
CA PRO A 157 -4.40 -8.43 29.43
C PRO A 157 -2.97 -8.52 29.96
N VAL A 158 -2.72 -7.92 31.12
CA VAL A 158 -1.50 -8.15 31.89
C VAL A 158 -1.53 -9.58 32.42
N VAL A 159 -0.55 -10.40 32.02
CA VAL A 159 -0.43 -11.80 32.41
C VAL A 159 0.73 -12.07 33.39
N ARG A 160 1.72 -11.16 33.48
CA ARG A 160 2.85 -11.27 34.41
C ARG A 160 3.29 -9.91 34.93
N ARG A 161 3.96 -9.90 36.09
CA ARG A 161 4.65 -8.75 36.70
C ARG A 161 6.01 -9.21 37.23
N PRO A 162 7.05 -9.26 36.38
CA PRO A 162 8.33 -9.86 36.75
C PRO A 162 9.15 -9.01 37.73
N GLY A 163 8.85 -7.72 37.87
CA GLY A 163 9.55 -6.81 38.77
C GLY A 163 8.85 -5.46 38.89
N VAL A 164 9.40 -4.58 39.73
CA VAL A 164 8.90 -3.21 39.89
C VAL A 164 9.03 -2.45 38.58
N GLY A 165 7.94 -1.83 38.13
CA GLY A 165 7.92 -1.02 36.92
C GLY A 165 7.78 -1.80 35.60
N VAL A 166 7.58 -3.13 35.64
CA VAL A 166 7.43 -3.96 34.44
C VAL A 166 6.12 -4.74 34.48
N VAL A 167 5.42 -4.76 33.35
CA VAL A 167 4.27 -5.65 33.12
C VAL A 167 4.46 -6.42 31.83
N THR A 168 4.00 -7.66 31.79
CA THR A 168 3.98 -8.45 30.54
C THR A 168 2.53 -8.67 30.14
N VAL A 169 2.17 -8.27 28.93
CA VAL A 169 0.84 -8.49 28.37
C VAL A 169 0.82 -9.69 27.43
N LEU A 170 -0.36 -10.30 27.25
CA LEU A 170 -0.56 -11.42 26.32
C LEU A 170 -0.51 -10.92 24.87
N GLY A 171 0.39 -11.46 24.05
CA GLY A 171 0.54 -11.10 22.64
C GLY A 171 0.94 -9.64 22.38
N GLY A 172 1.07 -9.29 21.10
CA GLY A 172 1.63 -8.00 20.64
C GLY A 172 0.78 -7.26 19.60
N GLY A 173 -0.33 -7.85 19.16
CA GLY A 173 -1.15 -7.34 18.06
C GLY A 173 -0.60 -7.71 16.67
N TYR A 174 -1.10 -7.06 15.62
CA TYR A 174 -0.72 -7.35 14.24
C TYR A 174 0.13 -6.24 13.63
N PRO A 175 1.22 -6.57 12.92
CA PRO A 175 1.98 -5.58 12.17
C PRO A 175 1.15 -5.00 11.02
N ALA A 176 1.42 -3.74 10.67
CA ALA A 176 0.90 -3.12 9.46
C ALA A 176 1.45 -3.84 8.20
N SER A 177 0.74 -3.70 7.08
CA SER A 177 1.09 -4.36 5.82
C SER A 177 2.47 -3.96 5.29
N GLY A 178 3.20 -4.91 4.73
CA GLY A 178 4.52 -4.71 4.10
C GLY A 178 5.59 -5.59 4.73
N ALA A 179 6.86 -5.33 4.38
CA ALA A 179 7.99 -6.03 4.99
C ALA A 179 8.05 -5.76 6.49
N ALA A 180 8.28 -6.80 7.29
CA ALA A 180 8.41 -6.68 8.73
C ALA A 180 9.53 -5.69 9.10
N GLY A 181 9.27 -4.88 10.12
CA GLY A 181 10.20 -3.87 10.60
C GLY A 181 9.59 -3.05 11.72
N ALA A 182 10.42 -2.31 12.45
CA ALA A 182 9.96 -1.48 13.58
C ALA A 182 8.90 -0.45 13.18
N ASP A 183 8.88 -0.02 11.91
CA ASP A 183 7.87 0.87 11.37
C ASP A 183 6.53 0.20 11.04
N ARG A 184 6.46 -1.12 11.09
CA ARG A 184 5.25 -1.93 10.93
C ARG A 184 4.69 -2.48 12.23
N LEU A 185 5.47 -2.51 13.31
CA LEU A 185 4.99 -3.00 14.59
C LEU A 185 3.92 -2.07 15.19
N PRO A 186 2.96 -2.63 15.96
CA PRO A 186 2.13 -1.85 16.87
C PRO A 186 2.99 -1.03 17.85
N ALA A 187 2.36 -0.08 18.54
CA ALA A 187 3.00 0.68 19.61
C ALA A 187 2.14 0.64 20.87
N PRO A 188 2.74 0.65 22.08
CA PRO A 188 1.98 0.86 23.31
C PRO A 188 1.31 2.23 23.23
N TYR A 189 0.03 2.28 23.58
CA TYR A 189 -0.78 3.50 23.49
C TYR A 189 -1.29 3.95 24.85
N LEU A 190 -2.00 3.07 25.55
CA LEU A 190 -2.57 3.35 26.87
C LEU A 190 -2.26 2.20 27.86
N PRO A 191 -2.01 2.51 29.14
CA PRO A 191 -1.71 3.85 29.67
C PRO A 191 -0.46 4.46 29.03
N GLU A 192 -0.37 5.78 29.04
CA GLU A 192 0.77 6.49 28.44
C GLU A 192 2.08 6.20 29.19
N GLY A 193 3.21 6.34 28.50
CA GLY A 193 4.55 6.15 29.07
C GLY A 193 5.13 4.73 28.95
N LEU A 194 4.31 3.75 28.56
CA LEU A 194 4.74 2.37 28.30
C LEU A 194 5.72 2.29 27.12
N ARG A 195 6.70 1.40 27.22
CA ARG A 195 7.69 1.16 26.16
C ARG A 195 7.97 -0.33 26.09
N TYR A 196 8.17 -0.86 24.89
CA TYR A 196 8.62 -2.23 24.78
C TYR A 196 9.96 -2.44 25.45
N ASP A 197 10.14 -3.62 26.06
CA ASP A 197 11.48 -4.12 26.32
C ASP A 197 12.27 -4.13 24.99
N PRO A 198 13.49 -3.56 24.97
CA PRO A 198 14.25 -3.36 23.74
C PRO A 198 14.76 -4.66 23.11
N GLN A 199 14.78 -5.76 23.86
CA GLN A 199 15.23 -7.08 23.40
C GLN A 199 14.06 -7.95 22.96
N GLU A 200 12.90 -7.86 23.62
CA GLU A 200 11.75 -8.73 23.34
C GLU A 200 10.75 -8.12 22.35
N GLY A 201 10.39 -6.83 22.48
CA GLY A 201 9.39 -6.21 21.63
C GLY A 201 7.97 -6.81 21.75
N PRO A 202 7.06 -6.51 20.80
CA PRO A 202 5.76 -7.15 20.71
C PRO A 202 5.88 -8.58 20.17
N GLY A 203 5.55 -9.57 21.00
CA GLY A 203 5.62 -10.99 20.65
C GLY A 203 4.27 -11.62 20.34
N GLU A 204 4.29 -12.80 19.72
CA GLU A 204 3.09 -13.61 19.49
C GLU A 204 2.44 -14.03 20.82
N VAL A 205 3.26 -14.46 21.79
CA VAL A 205 2.79 -14.99 23.08
C VAL A 205 2.78 -13.91 24.15
N GLN A 206 3.80 -13.06 24.19
CA GLN A 206 3.95 -12.08 25.26
C GLN A 206 4.64 -10.80 24.79
N THR A 207 4.37 -9.71 25.49
CA THR A 207 4.97 -8.40 25.24
C THR A 207 5.29 -7.73 26.57
N PRO A 208 6.56 -7.68 26.99
CA PRO A 208 6.99 -6.91 28.14
C PRO A 208 6.98 -5.40 27.87
N LEU A 209 6.48 -4.63 28.84
CA LEU A 209 6.27 -3.18 28.81
C LEU A 209 6.75 -2.51 30.10
#